data_AF-A0A0P6X804-F1
#
_entry.id   AF-A0A0P6X804-F1
#
_cell.length_a   1.000
_cell.length_b   1.000
_cell.length_c   1.000
_cell.angle_alpha   90.00
_cell.angle_beta   90.00
_cell.angle_gamma   90.00
#
_symmetry.space_group_name_H-M   'P 1'
#
loop_
_entity.id
_entity.type
_entity.pdbx_description
1 polymer ?
#
loop_
_entity_poly.entity_id
_entity_poly.type
_entity_poly.pdbx_seq_one_letter_code
_entity_poly.pdbx_strand_id
1 'polypeptide(L)'
;MKSLLIGNGINIQFGGKAYSNDFVMKRIKYRAKLESYEQIFGHILLGNEIIDILNNFVTIANEIRNNDYDKYVPDEDTAFALCDFKRRYFKEVHASYEIMLEDWFFILHMFLLKNDDLKDKRTSAVQGFEKLFLDAIYNNSKIQELYLKIPKKAKYFFNGFDNIFTLNYDNNIERLTKKRVYHLHGDFSVLANSENLNNIQGYIRTQENSTVIVSGMEHCYCNALLNYSGKLKYETAKAFHNLIIASEDFQNKYINDPVFTAQLFDLKVNRPFEYEMIMTKIIHPELNMATEYFFEEFESIQDDLYIIGMSPNNDGHIFDLILNNKLLHKVNFYYFSETDRKFIEEHYPADLFKPKSVQKLWKLLDCVTPKYNCNYAIPSEIDKFIDCFNALSGDNATKEEILKEISRTPQFEMDRLCRLVKADMLLRNPEHKTTDEAGFIKSSASISYIALQEGFLPSTLYMIYVMNFSKI
;
A
#
# COMPACT_ATOMS: atom_id res chain seq x y z
N MET A 1 16.51 23.48 11.27
CA MET A 1 16.16 22.06 11.04
C MET A 1 15.48 21.93 9.69
N LYS A 2 15.68 20.83 8.96
CA LYS A 2 14.98 20.53 7.71
C LYS A 2 14.32 19.15 7.81
N SER A 3 13.00 19.13 7.71
CA SER A 3 12.23 17.90 7.71
C SER A 3 11.76 17.55 6.30
N LEU A 4 11.75 16.25 5.99
CA LEU A 4 11.25 15.73 4.73
C LEU A 4 10.07 14.79 5.00
N LEU A 5 8.99 14.94 4.24
CA LEU A 5 7.90 13.98 4.15
C LEU A 5 7.88 13.34 2.76
N ILE A 6 7.82 12.02 2.73
CA ILE A 6 7.82 11.19 1.52
C ILE A 6 6.47 10.49 1.36
N GLY A 7 5.88 10.61 0.17
CA GLY A 7 4.74 9.80 -0.26
C GLY A 7 5.10 8.75 -1.32
N ASN A 8 4.08 8.03 -1.79
CA ASN A 8 4.20 6.89 -2.70
C ASN A 8 4.76 7.25 -4.08
N GLY A 9 4.78 8.53 -4.45
CA GLY A 9 5.41 9.02 -5.67
C GLY A 9 6.91 8.69 -5.76
N ILE A 10 7.60 8.48 -4.63
CA ILE A 10 8.98 7.95 -4.62
C ILE A 10 9.02 6.51 -5.15
N ASN A 11 8.10 5.66 -4.71
CA ASN A 11 8.02 4.28 -5.16
C ASN A 11 7.68 4.20 -6.64
N ILE A 12 6.79 5.08 -7.12
CA ILE A 12 6.48 5.19 -8.56
C ILE A 12 7.69 5.72 -9.34
N GLN A 13 8.44 6.70 -8.81
CA GLN A 13 9.61 7.26 -9.49
C GLN A 13 10.70 6.20 -9.76
N PHE A 14 10.98 5.33 -8.78
CA PHE A 14 12.07 4.35 -8.89
C PHE A 14 11.59 2.93 -9.25
N GLY A 15 10.33 2.63 -9.03
CA GLY A 15 9.71 1.34 -9.31
C GLY A 15 8.79 1.34 -10.54
N GLY A 16 8.45 2.51 -11.09
CA GLY A 16 7.64 2.64 -12.30
C GLY A 16 6.19 2.21 -12.09
N LYS A 17 5.57 1.74 -13.18
CA LYS A 17 4.15 1.32 -13.19
C LYS A 17 3.85 0.19 -12.20
N ALA A 18 4.84 -0.59 -11.80
CA ALA A 18 4.65 -1.69 -10.84
C ALA A 18 4.00 -1.23 -9.52
N TYR A 19 4.15 0.04 -9.15
CA TYR A 19 3.54 0.61 -7.93
C TYR A 19 2.45 1.64 -8.22
N SER A 20 1.89 1.61 -9.43
CA SER A 20 0.64 2.30 -9.75
C SER A 20 -0.56 1.53 -9.19
N ASN A 21 -1.66 2.24 -8.92
CA ASN A 21 -2.90 1.62 -8.42
C ASN A 21 -3.37 0.48 -9.33
N ASP A 22 -3.41 0.71 -10.64
CA ASP A 22 -3.82 -0.29 -11.65
C ASP A 22 -3.04 -1.60 -11.50
N PHE A 23 -1.71 -1.51 -11.40
CA PHE A 23 -0.84 -2.68 -11.32
C PHE A 23 -0.94 -3.40 -9.98
N VAL A 24 -1.06 -2.65 -8.87
CA VAL A 24 -1.28 -3.23 -7.54
C VAL A 24 -2.60 -4.00 -7.52
N MET A 25 -3.68 -3.42 -8.04
CA MET A 25 -4.99 -4.06 -8.09
C MET A 25 -5.00 -5.30 -8.99
N LYS A 26 -4.43 -5.22 -10.19
CA LYS A 26 -4.30 -6.37 -11.09
C LYS A 26 -3.44 -7.49 -10.47
N ARG A 27 -2.44 -7.14 -9.68
CA ARG A 27 -1.56 -8.12 -9.01
C ARG A 27 -2.34 -9.02 -8.06
N ILE A 28 -3.31 -8.49 -7.32
CA ILE A 28 -4.19 -9.28 -6.43
C ILE A 28 -4.92 -10.36 -7.23
N LYS A 29 -5.54 -9.99 -8.36
CA LYS A 29 -6.25 -10.94 -9.23
C LYS A 29 -5.33 -12.09 -9.68
N TYR A 30 -4.10 -11.78 -10.08
CA TYR A 30 -3.15 -12.78 -10.56
C TYR A 30 -2.59 -13.67 -9.47
N ARG A 31 -2.26 -13.09 -8.31
CA ARG A 31 -1.92 -13.84 -7.09
C ARG A 31 -3.02 -14.82 -6.70
N ALA A 32 -4.29 -14.40 -6.79
CA ALA A 32 -5.44 -15.25 -6.51
C ALA A 32 -5.55 -16.40 -7.53
N LYS A 33 -5.37 -16.14 -8.83
CA LYS A 33 -5.32 -17.19 -9.88
C LYS A 33 -4.17 -18.19 -9.68
N LEU A 34 -3.09 -17.76 -9.00
CA LEU A 34 -1.95 -18.60 -8.64
C LEU A 34 -2.10 -19.23 -7.25
N GLU A 35 -3.30 -19.20 -6.66
CA GLU A 35 -3.63 -19.82 -5.36
C GLU A 35 -2.75 -19.32 -4.21
N SER A 36 -2.11 -18.15 -4.38
CA SER A 36 -1.12 -17.63 -3.44
C SER A 36 -1.73 -17.02 -2.16
N TYR A 37 -3.06 -17.02 -2.04
CA TYR A 37 -3.77 -16.46 -0.88
C TYR A 37 -4.45 -17.51 0.00
N GLU A 38 -4.59 -18.76 -0.44
CA GLU A 38 -5.40 -19.75 0.29
C GLU A 38 -4.92 -19.95 1.73
N GLN A 39 -3.61 -20.05 1.93
CA GLN A 39 -3.02 -20.22 3.26
C GLN A 39 -3.29 -19.03 4.19
N ILE A 40 -3.29 -17.80 3.66
CA ILE A 40 -3.57 -16.57 4.44
C ILE A 40 -5.03 -16.56 4.94
N PHE A 41 -5.93 -17.25 4.24
CA PHE A 41 -7.33 -17.43 4.60
C PHE A 41 -7.65 -18.81 5.17
N GLY A 42 -6.64 -19.57 5.62
CA GLY A 42 -6.83 -20.88 6.24
C GLY A 42 -7.51 -21.91 5.33
N HIS A 43 -7.35 -21.77 4.00
CA HIS A 43 -7.99 -22.57 2.95
C HIS A 43 -9.53 -22.50 2.95
N ILE A 44 -10.11 -21.50 3.61
CA ILE A 44 -11.57 -21.27 3.61
C ILE A 44 -12.01 -20.50 2.36
N LEU A 45 -11.14 -19.65 1.83
CA LEU A 45 -11.41 -18.80 0.67
C LEU A 45 -10.45 -19.13 -0.47
N LEU A 46 -11.02 -19.56 -1.60
CA LEU A 46 -10.29 -19.94 -2.81
C LEU A 46 -9.99 -18.74 -3.71
N GLY A 47 -9.02 -18.92 -4.61
CA GLY A 47 -8.58 -17.85 -5.50
C GLY A 47 -9.67 -17.28 -6.42
N ASN A 48 -10.57 -18.12 -6.94
CA ASN A 48 -11.71 -17.67 -7.74
C ASN A 48 -12.73 -16.87 -6.91
N GLU A 49 -12.99 -17.27 -5.67
CA GLU A 49 -13.90 -16.56 -4.78
C GLU A 49 -13.38 -15.17 -4.43
N ILE A 50 -12.07 -15.01 -4.24
CA ILE A 50 -11.44 -13.69 -4.06
C ILE A 50 -11.70 -12.79 -5.28
N ILE A 51 -11.56 -13.34 -6.49
CA ILE A 51 -11.79 -12.59 -7.73
C ILE A 51 -13.27 -12.20 -7.86
N ASP A 52 -14.18 -13.10 -7.52
CA ASP A 52 -15.62 -12.84 -7.55
C ASP A 52 -16.02 -11.76 -6.54
N ILE A 53 -15.44 -11.77 -5.33
CA ILE A 53 -15.63 -10.71 -4.33
C ILE A 53 -15.19 -9.36 -4.90
N LEU A 54 -13.98 -9.27 -5.47
CA LEU A 54 -13.48 -8.02 -6.04
C LEU A 54 -14.37 -7.50 -7.19
N ASN A 55 -14.85 -8.40 -8.05
CA ASN A 55 -15.76 -8.02 -9.14
C ASN A 55 -17.12 -7.56 -8.63
N ASN A 56 -17.70 -8.24 -7.62
CA ASN A 56 -18.97 -7.85 -7.02
C ASN A 56 -18.89 -6.49 -6.32
N PHE A 57 -17.73 -6.15 -5.75
CA PHE A 57 -17.51 -4.84 -5.14
C PHE A 57 -17.43 -3.70 -6.15
N VAL A 58 -17.17 -3.97 -7.43
CA VAL A 58 -17.36 -2.97 -8.52
C VAL A 58 -18.85 -2.63 -8.67
N THR A 59 -19.72 -3.64 -8.59
CA THR A 59 -21.18 -3.42 -8.58
C THR A 59 -21.58 -2.58 -7.37
N ILE A 60 -21.07 -2.90 -6.18
CA ILE A 60 -21.34 -2.12 -4.96
C ILE A 60 -20.85 -0.67 -5.11
N ALA A 61 -19.65 -0.44 -5.66
CA ALA A 61 -19.16 0.90 -5.94
C ALA A 61 -20.12 1.70 -6.85
N ASN A 62 -20.68 1.05 -7.87
CA ASN A 62 -21.67 1.63 -8.76
C ASN A 62 -23.01 1.92 -8.06
N GLU A 63 -23.48 1.03 -7.18
CA GLU A 63 -24.67 1.26 -6.35
C GLU A 63 -24.47 2.45 -5.39
N ILE A 64 -23.30 2.56 -4.74
CA ILE A 64 -22.94 3.70 -3.89
C ILE A 64 -22.99 4.99 -4.70
N ARG A 65 -22.38 5.01 -5.89
CA ARG A 65 -22.45 6.16 -6.81
C ARG A 65 -23.90 6.56 -7.12
N ASN A 66 -24.77 5.57 -7.35
CA ASN A 66 -26.16 5.79 -7.76
C ASN A 66 -27.12 6.14 -6.59
N ASN A 67 -26.58 6.44 -5.41
CA ASN A 67 -27.30 6.82 -4.18
C ASN A 67 -28.01 5.68 -3.44
N ASP A 68 -27.78 4.42 -3.80
CA ASP A 68 -28.47 3.28 -3.17
C ASP A 68 -28.06 3.06 -1.70
N TYR A 69 -26.94 3.68 -1.29
CA TYR A 69 -26.37 3.55 0.05
C TYR A 69 -26.57 4.77 0.95
N ASP A 70 -27.11 5.88 0.44
CA ASP A 70 -27.14 7.17 1.16
C ASP A 70 -27.89 7.11 2.49
N LYS A 71 -28.97 6.32 2.53
CA LYS A 71 -29.80 6.14 3.72
C LYS A 71 -29.11 5.38 4.87
N TYR A 72 -27.97 4.74 4.61
CA TYR A 72 -27.22 3.98 5.62
C TYR A 72 -26.09 4.80 6.26
N VAL A 73 -25.86 6.03 5.81
CA VAL A 73 -24.81 6.91 6.34
C VAL A 73 -25.11 7.26 7.81
N PRO A 74 -24.25 6.88 8.77
CA PRO A 74 -24.56 7.01 10.18
C PRO A 74 -24.06 8.32 10.80
N ASP A 75 -23.07 8.96 10.19
CA ASP A 75 -22.36 10.13 10.75
C ASP A 75 -21.79 11.07 9.67
N GLU A 76 -21.29 12.21 10.11
CA GLU A 76 -20.73 13.26 9.26
C GLU A 76 -19.42 12.85 8.55
N ASP A 77 -18.58 12.02 9.17
CA ASP A 77 -17.31 11.57 8.57
C ASP A 77 -17.61 10.64 7.38
N THR A 78 -18.56 9.73 7.56
CA THR A 78 -19.06 8.84 6.51
C THR A 78 -19.77 9.64 5.42
N ALA A 79 -20.53 10.68 5.79
CA ALA A 79 -21.17 11.57 4.81
C ALA A 79 -20.14 12.32 3.95
N PHE A 80 -19.05 12.81 4.56
CA PHE A 80 -17.96 13.46 3.85
C PHE A 80 -17.25 12.49 2.90
N ALA A 81 -16.92 11.28 3.37
CA ALA A 81 -16.31 10.24 2.56
C ALA A 81 -17.21 9.83 1.37
N LEU A 82 -18.54 9.75 1.58
CA LEU A 82 -19.50 9.48 0.52
C LEU A 82 -19.51 10.56 -0.56
N CYS A 83 -19.55 11.83 -0.15
CA CYS A 83 -19.50 12.97 -1.07
C CYS A 83 -18.21 12.96 -1.90
N ASP A 84 -17.07 12.72 -1.26
CA ASP A 84 -15.78 12.65 -1.95
C ASP A 84 -15.70 11.45 -2.91
N PHE A 85 -16.17 10.28 -2.49
CA PHE A 85 -16.26 9.08 -3.33
C PHE A 85 -17.09 9.36 -4.59
N LYS A 86 -18.32 9.90 -4.45
CA LYS A 86 -19.19 10.22 -5.61
C LYS A 86 -18.58 11.26 -6.54
N ARG A 87 -17.85 12.24 -5.99
CA ARG A 87 -17.14 13.25 -6.78
C ARG A 87 -16.04 12.63 -7.64
N ARG A 88 -15.28 11.68 -7.07
CA ARG A 88 -14.20 10.96 -7.79
C ARG A 88 -14.76 9.98 -8.82
N TYR A 89 -15.78 9.20 -8.44
CA TYR A 89 -16.43 8.21 -9.31
C TYR A 89 -17.73 8.76 -9.88
N PHE A 90 -17.68 9.90 -10.58
CA PHE A 90 -18.86 10.47 -11.24
C PHE A 90 -19.27 9.68 -12.50
N LYS A 91 -18.39 8.81 -13.02
CA LYS A 91 -18.65 7.88 -14.11
C LYS A 91 -18.82 6.46 -13.59
N GLU A 92 -19.36 5.60 -14.46
CA GLU A 92 -19.42 4.17 -14.20
C GLU A 92 -18.02 3.57 -14.01
N VAL A 93 -17.89 2.71 -13.00
CA VAL A 93 -16.69 1.91 -12.74
C VAL A 93 -16.91 0.57 -13.41
N HIS A 94 -15.99 0.17 -14.30
CA HIS A 94 -16.12 -1.06 -15.09
C HIS A 94 -15.22 -2.18 -14.57
N ALA A 95 -14.17 -1.84 -13.81
CA ALA A 95 -13.22 -2.83 -13.33
C ALA A 95 -12.65 -2.49 -11.94
N SER A 96 -12.21 -3.51 -11.21
CA SER A 96 -11.68 -3.37 -9.85
C SER A 96 -10.42 -2.49 -9.79
N TYR A 97 -9.59 -2.48 -10.84
CA TYR A 97 -8.37 -1.68 -10.90
C TYR A 97 -8.60 -0.17 -11.12
N GLU A 98 -9.84 0.24 -11.41
CA GLU A 98 -10.24 1.65 -11.51
C GLU A 98 -10.52 2.28 -10.15
N ILE A 99 -10.73 1.46 -9.11
CA ILE A 99 -10.99 1.90 -7.74
C ILE A 99 -9.66 2.12 -7.02
N MET A 100 -9.48 3.29 -6.41
CA MET A 100 -8.31 3.61 -5.59
C MET A 100 -8.29 2.78 -4.31
N LEU A 101 -7.08 2.48 -3.81
CA LEU A 101 -6.87 1.59 -2.68
C LEU A 101 -7.71 1.95 -1.44
N GLU A 102 -7.68 3.21 -0.99
CA GLU A 102 -8.41 3.63 0.22
C GLU A 102 -9.93 3.50 0.06
N ASP A 103 -10.45 3.64 -1.17
CA ASP A 103 -11.88 3.55 -1.42
C ASP A 103 -12.42 2.14 -1.32
N TRP A 104 -11.57 1.12 -1.43
CA TRP A 104 -11.98 -0.25 -1.14
C TRP A 104 -12.45 -0.41 0.30
N PHE A 105 -11.78 0.26 1.24
CA PHE A 105 -12.20 0.27 2.63
C PHE A 105 -13.50 1.05 2.84
N PHE A 106 -13.74 2.09 2.04
CA PHE A 106 -15.01 2.83 2.06
C PHE A 106 -16.16 1.98 1.51
N ILE A 107 -15.96 1.32 0.37
CA ILE A 107 -16.94 0.43 -0.24
C ILE A 107 -17.29 -0.72 0.72
N LEU A 108 -16.28 -1.33 1.35
CA LEU A 108 -16.48 -2.35 2.38
C LEU A 108 -17.24 -1.81 3.59
N HIS A 109 -16.91 -0.60 4.05
CA HIS A 109 -17.61 0.04 5.14
C HIS A 109 -19.10 0.23 4.82
N MET A 110 -19.42 0.79 3.64
CA MET A 110 -20.80 1.00 3.19
C MET A 110 -21.56 -0.32 2.99
N PHE A 111 -20.90 -1.34 2.44
CA PHE A 111 -21.45 -2.68 2.32
C PHE A 111 -21.88 -3.23 3.69
N LEU A 112 -21.03 -3.14 4.70
CA LEU A 112 -21.33 -3.62 6.05
C LEU A 112 -22.38 -2.77 6.78
N LEU A 113 -22.53 -1.49 6.45
CA LEU A 113 -23.61 -0.65 6.99
C LEU A 113 -24.99 -1.04 6.43
N LYS A 114 -25.04 -1.42 5.14
CA LYS A 114 -26.27 -1.90 4.49
C LYS A 114 -26.68 -3.30 4.97
N ASN A 115 -25.71 -4.15 5.30
CA ASN A 115 -25.89 -5.53 5.73
C ASN A 115 -25.53 -5.69 7.23
N ASP A 116 -26.39 -5.15 8.11
CA ASP A 116 -26.17 -5.12 9.56
C ASP A 116 -26.03 -6.51 10.21
N ASP A 117 -26.57 -7.55 9.55
CA ASP A 117 -26.40 -8.96 9.94
C ASP A 117 -24.95 -9.44 9.86
N LEU A 118 -24.08 -8.73 9.12
CA LEU A 118 -22.65 -9.03 8.97
C LEU A 118 -21.75 -8.16 9.86
N LYS A 119 -22.32 -7.37 10.78
CA LYS A 119 -21.57 -6.41 11.59
C LYS A 119 -20.47 -7.08 12.43
N ASP A 120 -20.70 -8.31 12.91
CA ASP A 120 -19.72 -9.09 13.67
C ASP A 120 -18.52 -9.54 12.82
N LYS A 121 -18.65 -9.55 11.49
CA LYS A 121 -17.58 -9.92 10.55
C LYS A 121 -16.69 -8.74 10.14
N ARG A 122 -17.03 -7.51 10.53
CA ARG A 122 -16.32 -6.28 10.09
C ARG A 122 -14.81 -6.38 10.23
N THR A 123 -14.32 -6.74 11.42
CA THR A 123 -12.87 -6.81 11.68
C THR A 123 -12.18 -7.82 10.79
N SER A 124 -12.73 -9.03 10.66
CA SER A 124 -12.15 -10.08 9.80
C SER A 124 -12.21 -9.72 8.32
N ALA A 125 -13.29 -9.06 7.87
CA ALA A 125 -13.42 -8.60 6.49
C ALA A 125 -12.39 -7.52 6.16
N VAL A 126 -12.23 -6.51 7.03
CA VAL A 126 -11.21 -5.46 6.86
C VAL A 126 -9.82 -6.09 6.80
N GLN A 127 -9.48 -6.96 7.75
CA GLN A 127 -8.19 -7.66 7.75
C GLN A 127 -7.95 -8.51 6.49
N GLY A 128 -9.00 -9.14 5.95
CA GLY A 128 -8.92 -9.88 4.71
C GLY A 128 -8.51 -8.99 3.53
N PHE A 129 -9.14 -7.83 3.38
CA PHE A 129 -8.79 -6.85 2.36
C PHE A 129 -7.38 -6.26 2.60
N GLU A 130 -7.03 -5.91 3.84
CA GLU A 130 -5.69 -5.42 4.20
C GLU A 130 -4.60 -6.38 3.72
N LYS A 131 -4.72 -7.67 4.04
CA LYS A 131 -3.76 -8.70 3.64
C LYS A 131 -3.58 -8.78 2.12
N LEU A 132 -4.67 -8.70 1.35
CA LEU A 132 -4.60 -8.71 -0.12
C LEU A 132 -3.86 -7.46 -0.65
N PHE A 133 -4.17 -6.29 -0.14
CA PHE A 133 -3.55 -5.03 -0.58
C PHE A 133 -2.08 -4.95 -0.17
N LEU A 134 -1.75 -5.31 1.07
CA LEU A 134 -0.38 -5.28 1.59
C LEU A 134 0.52 -6.22 0.79
N ASP A 135 0.06 -7.44 0.52
CA ASP A 135 0.80 -8.37 -0.32
C ASP A 135 1.04 -7.83 -1.74
N ALA A 136 -0.01 -7.27 -2.32
CA ALA A 136 0.10 -6.70 -3.65
C ALA A 136 1.11 -5.54 -3.65
N ILE A 137 1.02 -4.58 -2.72
CA ILE A 137 1.98 -3.47 -2.61
C ILE A 137 3.41 -3.99 -2.39
N TYR A 138 3.59 -4.97 -1.50
CA TYR A 138 4.88 -5.56 -1.15
C TYR A 138 5.62 -6.15 -2.36
N ASN A 139 4.85 -6.66 -3.33
CA ASN A 139 5.34 -7.08 -4.64
C ASN A 139 6.48 -8.10 -4.55
N ASN A 140 6.33 -9.13 -3.72
CA ASN A 140 7.34 -10.15 -3.45
C ASN A 140 8.72 -9.51 -3.12
N SER A 141 8.71 -8.65 -2.10
CA SER A 141 9.83 -7.84 -1.59
C SER A 141 10.48 -6.85 -2.55
N LYS A 142 10.09 -6.80 -3.84
CA LYS A 142 10.70 -5.89 -4.83
C LYS A 142 10.52 -4.41 -4.45
N ILE A 143 9.49 -4.06 -3.67
CA ILE A 143 9.32 -2.68 -3.21
C ILE A 143 10.43 -2.29 -2.24
N GLN A 144 10.96 -3.22 -1.45
CA GLN A 144 12.03 -2.95 -0.47
C GLN A 144 13.40 -2.76 -1.12
N GLU A 145 13.51 -2.94 -2.44
CA GLU A 145 14.77 -2.90 -3.18
C GLU A 145 14.93 -1.67 -4.08
N LEU A 146 13.96 -0.74 -4.07
CA LEU A 146 14.00 0.45 -4.91
C LEU A 146 15.19 1.36 -4.59
N TYR A 147 15.70 1.34 -3.36
CA TYR A 147 16.90 2.08 -2.97
C TYR A 147 18.15 1.73 -3.81
N LEU A 148 18.22 0.53 -4.39
CA LEU A 148 19.30 0.12 -5.30
C LEU A 148 19.29 0.90 -6.62
N LYS A 149 18.13 1.45 -7.00
CA LYS A 149 17.93 2.24 -8.21
C LYS A 149 18.13 3.74 -7.97
N ILE A 150 18.30 4.17 -6.72
CA ILE A 150 18.41 5.60 -6.37
C ILE A 150 19.87 6.08 -6.60
N PRO A 151 20.09 7.10 -7.46
CA PRO A 151 21.43 7.62 -7.74
C PRO A 151 22.12 8.21 -6.50
N LYS A 152 23.46 8.23 -6.51
CA LYS A 152 24.28 8.81 -5.42
C LYS A 152 23.89 10.26 -5.09
N LYS A 153 23.55 11.07 -6.09
CA LYS A 153 23.18 12.48 -5.90
C LYS A 153 21.86 12.63 -5.14
N ALA A 154 20.87 11.79 -5.46
CA ALA A 154 19.63 11.71 -4.69
C ALA A 154 19.87 11.21 -3.26
N LYS A 155 20.76 10.23 -3.06
CA LYS A 155 21.19 9.82 -1.71
C LYS A 155 21.75 10.99 -0.90
N TYR A 156 22.65 11.79 -1.48
CA TYR A 156 23.19 12.98 -0.79
C TYR A 156 22.11 14.01 -0.46
N PHE A 157 21.14 14.19 -1.37
CA PHE A 157 20.00 15.06 -1.14
C PHE A 157 19.15 14.58 0.06
N PHE A 158 18.77 13.31 0.10
CA PHE A 158 18.00 12.75 1.22
C PHE A 158 18.80 12.76 2.54
N ASN A 159 20.11 12.53 2.49
CA ASN A 159 20.99 12.65 3.66
C ASN A 159 21.08 14.08 4.21
N GLY A 160 20.70 15.10 3.44
CA GLY A 160 20.74 16.51 3.85
C GLY A 160 19.61 16.94 4.78
N PHE A 161 18.64 16.07 5.05
CA PHE A 161 17.52 16.33 5.97
C PHE A 161 17.83 15.81 7.38
N ASP A 162 17.37 16.55 8.38
CA ASP A 162 17.55 16.22 9.80
C ASP A 162 16.56 15.13 10.23
N ASN A 163 15.28 15.34 9.89
CA ASN A 163 14.20 14.38 10.12
C ASN A 163 13.59 13.94 8.79
N ILE A 164 13.25 12.65 8.68
CA ILE A 164 12.59 12.10 7.51
C ILE A 164 11.37 11.33 7.97
N PHE A 165 10.22 11.68 7.42
CA PHE A 165 8.93 11.06 7.62
C PHE A 165 8.49 10.40 6.31
N THR A 166 7.73 9.32 6.41
CA THR A 166 7.19 8.61 5.25
C THR A 166 5.77 8.15 5.49
N LEU A 167 4.96 8.19 4.44
CA LEU A 167 3.66 7.53 4.36
C LEU A 167 3.75 6.13 3.74
N ASN A 168 4.92 5.78 3.19
CA ASN A 168 5.14 4.48 2.57
C ASN A 168 5.49 3.42 3.62
N TYR A 169 5.09 2.18 3.34
CA TYR A 169 5.36 1.02 4.19
C TYR A 169 6.75 0.39 3.95
N ASP A 170 7.48 0.79 2.91
CA ASP A 170 8.82 0.29 2.61
C ASP A 170 9.91 1.08 3.38
N ASN A 171 11.09 0.47 3.54
CA ASN A 171 12.23 1.04 4.26
C ASN A 171 13.37 1.48 3.31
N ASN A 172 13.05 1.87 2.08
CA ASN A 172 14.06 2.22 1.08
C ASN A 172 14.96 3.38 1.53
N ILE A 173 14.39 4.35 2.24
CA ILE A 173 15.11 5.57 2.61
C ILE A 173 16.08 5.30 3.75
N GLU A 174 15.73 4.46 4.70
CA GLU A 174 16.58 3.97 5.78
C GLU A 174 17.72 3.13 5.20
N ARG A 175 17.41 2.24 4.26
CA ARG A 175 18.44 1.44 3.58
C ARG A 175 19.41 2.31 2.81
N LEU A 176 18.92 3.37 2.16
CA LEU A 176 19.70 4.32 1.37
C LEU A 176 20.60 5.23 2.25
N THR A 177 20.01 5.83 3.27
CA THR A 177 20.59 6.93 4.07
C THR A 177 21.28 6.44 5.35
N LYS A 178 20.87 5.29 5.87
CA LYS A 178 21.22 4.77 7.21
C LYS A 178 20.74 5.66 8.35
N LYS A 179 19.77 6.55 8.09
CA LYS A 179 19.10 7.36 9.10
C LYS A 179 17.81 6.69 9.55
N ARG A 180 17.35 7.08 10.75
CA ARG A 180 15.99 6.80 11.21
C ARG A 180 15.00 7.53 10.29
N VAL A 181 13.93 6.83 9.92
CA VAL A 181 12.77 7.37 9.24
C VAL A 181 11.55 7.11 10.12
N TYR A 182 10.67 8.10 10.20
CA TYR A 182 9.44 8.07 10.99
C TYR A 182 8.27 7.66 10.10
N HIS A 183 7.72 6.47 10.34
CA HIS A 183 6.65 5.89 9.53
C HIS A 183 5.28 6.30 10.05
N LEU A 184 4.64 7.26 9.39
CA LEU A 184 3.34 7.78 9.82
C LEU A 184 2.21 6.78 9.57
N HIS A 185 2.37 5.87 8.61
CA HIS A 185 1.37 4.85 8.28
C HIS A 185 1.86 3.42 8.54
N GLY A 186 2.98 3.22 9.21
CA GLY A 186 3.55 1.90 9.49
C GLY A 186 4.60 1.43 8.47
N ASP A 187 5.11 0.22 8.69
CA ASP A 187 6.28 -0.37 8.02
C ASP A 187 6.08 -1.88 7.85
N PHE A 188 6.33 -2.40 6.64
CA PHE A 188 6.32 -3.83 6.34
C PHE A 188 7.27 -4.67 7.22
N SER A 189 8.31 -4.05 7.79
CA SER A 189 9.26 -4.72 8.66
C SER A 189 8.79 -4.84 10.12
N VAL A 190 7.69 -4.17 10.49
CA VAL A 190 7.15 -4.16 11.84
C VAL A 190 5.81 -4.88 11.84
N LEU A 191 5.72 -5.99 12.57
CA LEU A 191 4.47 -6.73 12.77
C LEU A 191 3.44 -5.89 13.55
N ALA A 192 2.17 -6.09 13.22
CA ALA A 192 1.04 -5.53 13.96
C ALA A 192 1.11 -5.90 15.45
N ASN A 193 0.53 -5.08 16.32
CA ASN A 193 0.56 -5.29 17.77
C ASN A 193 0.20 -6.72 18.18
N SER A 194 -0.81 -7.32 17.55
CA SER A 194 -1.31 -8.67 17.86
C SER A 194 -0.36 -9.81 17.45
N GLU A 195 0.60 -9.54 16.58
CA GLU A 195 1.51 -10.55 16.04
C GLU A 195 2.98 -10.27 16.39
N ASN A 196 3.27 -9.15 17.05
CA ASN A 196 4.61 -8.72 17.40
C ASN A 196 4.97 -9.12 18.84
N LEU A 197 5.97 -10.01 19.00
CA LEU A 197 6.42 -10.48 20.31
C LEU A 197 6.97 -9.36 21.22
N ASN A 198 7.45 -8.25 20.64
CA ASN A 198 7.91 -7.08 21.40
C ASN A 198 6.76 -6.16 21.83
N ASN A 199 5.52 -6.46 21.43
CA ASN A 199 4.32 -5.79 21.88
C ASN A 199 3.57 -6.67 22.88
N ILE A 200 2.92 -6.06 23.88
CA ILE A 200 2.14 -6.76 24.90
C ILE A 200 1.11 -7.72 24.30
N GLN A 201 0.35 -7.27 23.29
CA GLN A 201 -0.71 -8.08 22.69
C GLN A 201 -0.13 -9.31 21.98
N GLY A 202 0.93 -9.13 21.20
CA GLY A 202 1.60 -10.21 20.50
C GLY A 202 2.37 -11.14 21.43
N TYR A 203 2.91 -10.63 22.55
CA TYR A 203 3.52 -11.44 23.59
C TYR A 203 2.51 -12.42 24.20
N ILE A 204 1.35 -11.92 24.66
CA ILE A 204 0.27 -12.77 25.22
C ILE A 204 -0.14 -13.83 24.20
N ARG A 205 -0.44 -13.42 22.97
CA ARG A 205 -0.86 -14.34 21.90
C ARG A 205 0.19 -15.37 21.54
N THR A 206 1.48 -15.01 21.64
CA THR A 206 2.58 -15.96 21.43
C THR A 206 2.61 -17.01 22.54
N GLN A 207 2.45 -16.63 23.81
CA GLN A 207 2.39 -17.59 24.93
C GLN A 207 1.20 -18.54 24.80
N GLU A 208 0.08 -18.06 24.27
CA GLU A 208 -1.13 -18.84 24.02
C GLU A 208 -1.06 -19.69 22.74
N ASN A 209 -0.01 -19.56 21.93
CA ASN A 209 0.07 -20.12 20.57
C ASN A 209 -1.13 -19.72 19.68
N SER A 210 -1.60 -18.47 19.80
CA SER A 210 -2.76 -17.94 19.09
C SER A 210 -2.42 -16.93 17.98
N THR A 211 -1.13 -16.68 17.73
CA THR A 211 -0.64 -15.91 16.57
C THR A 211 -0.91 -16.64 15.25
N VAL A 212 -1.17 -15.89 14.18
CA VAL A 212 -1.67 -16.44 12.90
C VAL A 212 -0.81 -16.07 11.69
N ILE A 213 0.45 -15.69 11.92
CA ILE A 213 1.40 -15.32 10.86
C ILE A 213 1.64 -16.52 9.95
N VAL A 214 1.55 -16.28 8.64
CA VAL A 214 1.95 -17.25 7.61
C VAL A 214 3.41 -16.98 7.22
N SER A 215 4.26 -18.00 7.31
CA SER A 215 5.68 -17.88 6.97
C SER A 215 5.88 -17.47 5.51
N GLY A 216 6.74 -16.49 5.27
CA GLY A 216 6.98 -15.88 3.95
C GLY A 216 5.92 -14.85 3.53
N MET A 217 4.91 -14.60 4.38
CA MET A 217 3.84 -13.60 4.18
C MET A 217 3.74 -12.64 5.37
N GLU A 218 4.84 -12.45 6.12
CA GLU A 218 4.88 -11.64 7.33
C GLU A 218 4.44 -10.19 7.05
N HIS A 219 4.72 -9.65 5.86
CA HIS A 219 4.30 -8.32 5.41
C HIS A 219 2.78 -8.13 5.37
N CYS A 220 1.99 -9.22 5.29
CA CYS A 220 0.53 -9.16 5.36
C CYS A 220 0.02 -8.96 6.79
N TYR A 221 0.90 -9.08 7.79
CA TYR A 221 0.61 -8.95 9.22
C TYR A 221 1.40 -7.79 9.82
N CYS A 222 1.81 -6.82 9.00
CA CYS A 222 2.52 -5.63 9.44
C CYS A 222 1.59 -4.61 10.11
N ASN A 223 2.18 -3.59 10.73
CA ASN A 223 1.46 -2.50 11.39
C ASN A 223 0.97 -1.41 10.42
N ALA A 224 0.68 -1.74 9.16
CA ALA A 224 0.21 -0.76 8.20
C ALA A 224 -1.14 -0.16 8.63
N LEU A 225 -1.22 1.17 8.58
CA LEU A 225 -2.40 1.94 8.97
C LEU A 225 -3.27 2.21 7.74
N LEU A 226 -4.12 1.22 7.40
CA LEU A 226 -5.06 1.28 6.28
C LEU A 226 -6.45 1.68 6.76
N ASN A 227 -7.03 2.70 6.13
CA ASN A 227 -8.40 3.13 6.39
C ASN A 227 -8.87 4.02 5.24
N TYR A 228 -10.18 4.12 5.05
CA TYR A 228 -10.78 5.06 4.10
C TYR A 228 -10.71 6.51 4.59
N SER A 229 -10.68 6.71 5.91
CA SER A 229 -10.68 8.04 6.53
C SER A 229 -9.32 8.36 7.15
N GLY A 230 -8.68 9.43 6.67
CA GLY A 230 -7.44 9.95 7.24
C GLY A 230 -7.60 10.38 8.71
N LYS A 231 -8.79 10.86 9.08
CA LYS A 231 -9.13 11.18 10.48
C LYS A 231 -9.09 9.93 11.35
N LEU A 232 -9.70 8.82 10.92
CA LEU A 232 -9.68 7.56 11.66
C LEU A 232 -8.25 7.00 11.79
N LYS A 233 -7.40 7.16 10.77
CA LYS A 233 -5.97 6.83 10.85
C LYS A 233 -5.31 7.63 11.98
N TYR A 234 -5.48 8.95 11.96
CA TYR A 234 -4.89 9.85 12.97
C TYR A 234 -5.40 9.58 14.39
N GLU A 235 -6.71 9.34 14.57
CA GLU A 235 -7.30 8.99 15.86
C GLU A 235 -6.71 7.69 16.42
N THR A 236 -6.54 6.68 15.57
CA THR A 236 -5.90 5.41 15.95
C THR A 236 -4.46 5.64 16.41
N ALA A 237 -3.68 6.38 15.62
CA ALA A 237 -2.29 6.70 15.95
C ALA A 237 -2.17 7.47 17.27
N LYS A 238 -3.02 8.48 17.48
CA LYS A 238 -3.05 9.28 18.71
C LYS A 238 -3.47 8.45 19.93
N ALA A 239 -4.44 7.57 19.78
CA ALA A 239 -4.85 6.65 20.86
C ALA A 239 -3.68 5.73 21.26
N PHE A 240 -2.94 5.22 20.29
CA PHE A 240 -1.76 4.38 20.55
C PHE A 240 -0.64 5.17 21.24
N HIS A 241 -0.34 6.38 20.77
CA HIS A 241 0.65 7.25 21.38
C HIS A 241 0.32 7.56 22.86
N ASN A 242 -0.92 7.99 23.13
CA ASN A 242 -1.39 8.26 24.50
C ASN A 242 -1.28 7.03 25.40
N LEU A 243 -1.58 5.85 24.85
CA LEU A 243 -1.47 4.59 25.58
C LEU A 243 0.01 4.24 25.89
N ILE A 244 0.92 4.49 24.95
CA ILE A 244 2.37 4.31 25.17
C ILE A 244 2.84 5.18 26.33
N ILE A 245 2.58 6.49 26.28
CA ILE A 245 2.95 7.44 27.36
C ILE A 245 2.33 7.01 28.69
N ALA A 246 1.02 6.75 28.72
CA ALA A 246 0.33 6.38 29.95
C ALA A 246 0.90 5.09 30.57
N SER A 247 1.36 4.16 29.73
CA SER A 247 1.86 2.86 30.15
C SER A 247 3.20 2.90 30.87
N GLU A 248 3.99 3.97 30.70
CA GLU A 248 5.29 4.13 31.36
C GLU A 248 5.16 4.23 32.89
N ASP A 249 4.03 4.77 33.38
CA ASP A 249 3.77 4.98 34.81
C ASP A 249 2.90 3.87 35.44
N PHE A 250 2.50 2.84 34.67
CA PHE A 250 1.61 1.79 35.18
C PHE A 250 2.17 1.05 36.41
N GLN A 251 3.47 0.74 36.42
CA GLN A 251 4.09 0.04 37.54
C GLN A 251 4.03 0.88 38.83
N ASN A 252 4.34 2.16 38.73
CA ASN A 252 4.30 3.09 39.86
C ASN A 252 2.86 3.30 40.35
N LYS A 253 1.89 3.50 39.45
CA LYS A 253 0.46 3.58 39.80
C LYS A 253 -0.03 2.31 40.48
N TYR A 254 0.36 1.13 40.01
CA TYR A 254 -0.05 -0.13 40.63
C TYR A 254 0.40 -0.24 42.10
N ILE A 255 1.59 0.26 42.42
CA ILE A 255 2.14 0.21 43.79
C ILE A 255 1.54 1.32 44.67
N ASN A 256 1.38 2.52 44.13
CA ASN A 256 1.17 3.73 44.93
C ASN A 256 -0.22 4.37 44.79
N ASP A 257 -1.05 3.96 43.83
CA ASP A 257 -2.37 4.53 43.55
C ASP A 257 -3.49 3.50 43.80
N PRO A 258 -4.16 3.55 44.98
CA PRO A 258 -5.27 2.67 45.30
C PRO A 258 -6.47 2.81 44.35
N VAL A 259 -6.66 3.98 43.73
CA VAL A 259 -7.75 4.22 42.76
C VAL A 259 -7.46 3.46 41.47
N PHE A 260 -6.22 3.53 40.98
CA PHE A 260 -5.79 2.76 39.81
C PHE A 260 -5.95 1.25 40.05
N THR A 261 -5.55 0.75 41.22
CA THR A 261 -5.70 -0.66 41.56
C THR A 261 -7.18 -1.08 41.66
N ALA A 262 -8.06 -0.23 42.21
CA ALA A 262 -9.50 -0.48 42.21
C ALA A 262 -10.08 -0.54 40.78
N GLN A 263 -9.66 0.37 39.89
CA GLN A 263 -10.04 0.36 38.48
C GLN A 263 -9.55 -0.90 37.75
N LEU A 264 -8.32 -1.36 38.05
CA LEU A 264 -7.81 -2.61 37.49
C LEU A 264 -8.62 -3.83 37.92
N PHE A 265 -9.08 -3.88 39.18
CA PHE A 265 -9.94 -4.97 39.63
C PHE A 265 -11.30 -4.96 38.94
N ASP A 266 -11.86 -3.78 38.66
CA ASP A 266 -13.08 -3.66 37.85
C ASP A 266 -12.85 -4.13 36.40
N LEU A 267 -11.74 -3.72 35.77
CA LEU A 267 -11.34 -4.17 34.44
C LEU A 267 -11.18 -5.68 34.36
N LYS A 268 -10.66 -6.32 35.41
CA LYS A 268 -10.53 -7.79 35.44
C LYS A 268 -11.87 -8.50 35.23
N VAL A 269 -12.97 -7.91 35.69
CA VAL A 269 -14.32 -8.48 35.55
C VAL A 269 -14.95 -8.07 34.21
N ASN A 270 -14.88 -6.78 33.88
CA ASN A 270 -15.64 -6.21 32.76
C ASN A 270 -14.90 -6.30 31.41
N ARG A 271 -13.57 -6.32 31.43
CA ARG A 271 -12.68 -6.28 30.26
C ARG A 271 -11.39 -7.08 30.54
N PRO A 272 -11.49 -8.40 30.71
CA PRO A 272 -10.39 -9.23 31.20
C PRO A 272 -9.12 -9.16 30.33
N PHE A 273 -9.27 -8.98 29.01
CA PHE A 273 -8.14 -8.84 28.10
C PHE A 273 -7.39 -7.51 28.29
N GLU A 274 -8.10 -6.39 28.48
CA GLU A 274 -7.46 -5.10 28.77
C GLU A 274 -6.71 -5.15 30.12
N TYR A 275 -7.31 -5.81 31.12
CA TYR A 275 -6.64 -6.08 32.39
C TYR A 275 -5.36 -6.89 32.22
N GLU A 276 -5.41 -7.97 31.43
CA GLU A 276 -4.24 -8.81 31.15
C GLU A 276 -3.13 -8.04 30.45
N MET A 277 -3.46 -7.19 29.48
CA MET A 277 -2.48 -6.33 28.82
C MET A 277 -1.78 -5.39 29.81
N ILE A 278 -2.53 -4.72 30.69
CA ILE A 278 -1.94 -3.81 31.68
C ILE A 278 -1.07 -4.56 32.68
N MET A 279 -1.54 -5.70 33.20
CA MET A 279 -0.76 -6.53 34.12
C MET A 279 0.52 -7.06 33.44
N THR A 280 0.43 -7.49 32.18
CA THR A 280 1.59 -7.92 31.40
C THR A 280 2.60 -6.79 31.26
N LYS A 281 2.15 -5.55 31.00
CA LYS A 281 3.05 -4.38 30.91
C LYS A 281 3.70 -4.03 32.25
N ILE A 282 3.02 -4.22 33.37
CA ILE A 282 3.58 -4.03 34.71
C ILE A 282 4.67 -5.07 35.00
N ILE A 283 4.46 -6.33 34.58
CA ILE A 283 5.41 -7.43 34.79
C ILE A 283 6.60 -7.34 33.81
N HIS A 284 6.32 -6.92 32.57
CA HIS A 284 7.27 -6.80 31.46
C HIS A 284 7.34 -5.35 30.96
N PRO A 285 7.94 -4.42 31.73
CA PRO A 285 8.01 -3.01 31.37
C PRO A 285 8.78 -2.74 30.08
N GLU A 286 9.62 -3.67 29.62
CA GLU A 286 10.36 -3.62 28.37
C GLU A 286 9.49 -3.76 27.11
N LEU A 287 8.31 -4.37 27.22
CA LEU A 287 7.41 -4.60 26.08
C LEU A 287 6.65 -3.33 25.71
N ASN A 288 6.44 -3.11 24.41
CA ASN A 288 5.68 -1.96 23.92
C ASN A 288 4.18 -2.18 24.13
N MET A 289 3.48 -1.15 24.62
CA MET A 289 2.02 -1.23 24.81
C MET A 289 1.26 -1.13 23.48
N ALA A 290 1.77 -0.33 22.54
CA ALA A 290 1.21 -0.18 21.19
C ALA A 290 2.32 0.17 20.18
N THR A 291 1.95 0.24 18.91
CA THR A 291 2.80 0.76 17.83
C THR A 291 2.82 2.29 17.89
N GLU A 292 4.00 2.89 17.78
CA GLU A 292 4.17 4.33 17.60
C GLU A 292 4.14 4.69 16.11
N TYR A 293 3.38 5.72 15.74
CA TYR A 293 3.27 6.24 14.37
C TYR A 293 3.88 7.64 14.22
N PHE A 294 4.47 8.21 15.27
CA PHE A 294 5.31 9.41 15.23
C PHE A 294 4.61 10.68 14.73
N PHE A 295 3.30 10.78 14.95
CA PHE A 295 2.54 11.98 14.59
C PHE A 295 2.88 13.17 15.48
N GLU A 296 3.21 12.97 16.77
CA GLU A 296 3.70 14.07 17.62
C GLU A 296 5.04 14.64 17.12
N GLU A 297 5.97 13.80 16.68
CA GLU A 297 7.22 14.24 16.07
C GLU A 297 6.98 15.02 14.76
N PHE A 298 5.95 14.65 14.01
CA PHE A 298 5.56 15.38 12.81
C PHE A 298 4.91 16.74 13.13
N GLU A 299 4.03 16.79 14.13
CA GLU A 299 3.36 18.01 14.59
C GLU A 299 4.33 19.00 15.25
N SER A 300 5.46 18.53 15.78
CA SER A 300 6.45 19.37 16.47
C SER A 300 7.52 19.98 15.57
N ILE A 301 7.44 19.81 14.24
CA ILE A 301 8.39 20.40 13.29
C ILE A 301 8.35 21.94 13.37
N GLN A 302 9.51 22.60 13.47
CA GLN A 302 9.61 24.05 13.76
C GLN A 302 10.16 24.94 12.63
N ASP A 303 10.54 24.38 11.48
CA ASP A 303 11.26 25.14 10.44
C ASP A 303 10.69 24.85 9.03
N ASP A 304 11.51 24.28 8.14
CA ASP A 304 11.15 23.99 6.77
C ASP A 304 10.73 22.52 6.64
N LEU A 305 9.53 22.29 6.11
CA LEU A 305 9.06 21.00 5.64
C LEU A 305 9.23 20.90 4.11
N TYR A 306 9.68 19.75 3.63
CA TYR A 306 9.78 19.41 2.23
C TYR A 306 8.85 18.22 1.98
N ILE A 307 7.94 18.31 1.02
CA ILE A 307 6.99 17.24 0.72
C ILE A 307 7.26 16.75 -0.70
N ILE A 308 7.57 15.45 -0.85
CA ILE A 308 7.90 14.86 -2.14
C ILE A 308 7.10 13.58 -2.36
N GLY A 309 6.50 13.46 -3.55
CA GLY A 309 5.80 12.24 -3.95
C GLY A 309 4.43 12.07 -3.31
N MET A 310 3.79 13.16 -2.89
CA MET A 310 2.43 13.16 -2.34
C MET A 310 1.50 13.97 -3.24
N SER A 311 0.29 13.47 -3.46
CA SER A 311 -0.79 14.21 -4.12
C SER A 311 -1.46 15.13 -3.09
N PRO A 312 -1.84 16.38 -3.44
CA PRO A 312 -2.55 17.25 -2.51
C PRO A 312 -3.99 16.80 -2.21
N ASN A 313 -4.50 15.84 -2.98
CA ASN A 313 -5.83 15.27 -2.79
C ASN A 313 -5.82 13.97 -1.95
N ASN A 314 -4.65 13.50 -1.52
CA ASN A 314 -4.51 12.27 -0.74
C ASN A 314 -4.08 12.60 0.69
N ASP A 315 -4.45 11.74 1.63
CA ASP A 315 -4.06 11.84 3.05
C ASP A 315 -4.27 13.26 3.62
N GLY A 316 -5.48 13.80 3.42
CA GLY A 316 -5.84 15.17 3.82
C GLY A 316 -5.53 15.50 5.28
N HIS A 317 -5.61 14.50 6.18
CA HIS A 317 -5.23 14.65 7.59
C HIS A 317 -3.79 15.13 7.77
N ILE A 318 -2.86 14.75 6.89
CA ILE A 318 -1.48 15.23 6.94
C ILE A 318 -1.41 16.73 6.65
N PHE A 319 -2.19 17.20 5.68
CA PHE A 319 -2.28 18.63 5.38
C PHE A 319 -2.96 19.41 6.49
N ASP A 320 -3.96 18.82 7.15
CA ASP A 320 -4.59 19.43 8.33
C ASP A 320 -3.58 19.63 9.46
N LEU A 321 -2.72 18.64 9.73
CA LEU A 321 -1.65 18.75 10.73
C LEU A 321 -0.63 19.83 10.36
N ILE A 322 -0.25 19.93 9.09
CA ILE A 322 0.66 20.98 8.60
C ILE A 322 0.04 22.36 8.80
N LEU A 323 -1.24 22.54 8.44
CA LEU A 323 -1.95 23.81 8.55
C LEU A 323 -2.18 24.23 10.00
N ASN A 324 -2.34 23.27 10.91
CA ASN A 324 -2.50 23.53 12.35
C ASN A 324 -1.18 23.81 13.08
N ASN A 325 -0.04 23.46 12.47
CA ASN A 325 1.28 23.69 13.07
C ASN A 325 1.77 25.13 12.84
N LYS A 326 1.62 25.96 13.87
CA LYS A 326 2.02 27.39 13.87
C LYS A 326 3.54 27.61 13.90
N LEU A 327 4.33 26.57 14.17
CA LEU A 327 5.79 26.66 14.20
C LEU A 327 6.39 26.45 12.80
N LEU A 328 5.65 25.86 11.85
CA LEU A 328 6.11 25.72 10.48
C LEU A 328 6.20 27.08 9.79
N HIS A 329 7.40 27.42 9.34
CA HIS A 329 7.64 28.65 8.60
C HIS A 329 7.40 28.47 7.10
N LYS A 330 7.70 27.28 6.56
CA LYS A 330 7.68 27.05 5.11
C LYS A 330 7.50 25.60 4.73
N VAL A 331 6.66 25.37 3.74
CA VAL A 331 6.44 24.05 3.13
C VAL A 331 6.87 24.10 1.66
N ASN A 332 7.94 23.37 1.31
CA ASN A 332 8.37 23.18 -0.07
C ASN A 332 7.65 21.97 -0.65
N PHE A 333 6.51 22.20 -1.30
CA PHE A 333 5.69 21.14 -1.88
C PHE A 333 6.15 20.82 -3.31
N TYR A 334 6.67 19.61 -3.54
CA TYR A 334 7.11 19.19 -4.87
C TYR A 334 5.95 18.55 -5.65
N TYR A 335 5.24 19.37 -6.43
CA TYR A 335 4.11 18.94 -7.23
C TYR A 335 4.55 18.08 -8.42
N PHE A 336 3.71 17.10 -8.78
CA PHE A 336 3.90 16.28 -9.98
C PHE A 336 3.19 16.88 -11.19
N SER A 337 1.93 17.30 -11.07
CA SER A 337 1.18 17.87 -12.19
C SER A 337 0.91 19.37 -12.04
N GLU A 338 0.63 20.05 -13.15
CA GLU A 338 0.17 21.45 -13.11
C GLU A 338 -1.20 21.58 -12.41
N THR A 339 -2.02 20.51 -12.43
CA THR A 339 -3.26 20.45 -11.66
C THR A 339 -2.96 20.50 -10.16
N ASP A 340 -1.99 19.71 -9.69
CA ASP A 340 -1.57 19.72 -8.27
C ASP A 340 -1.01 21.09 -7.87
N ARG A 341 -0.21 21.72 -8.76
CA ARG A 341 0.31 23.06 -8.52
C ARG A 341 -0.82 24.07 -8.29
N LYS A 342 -1.79 24.10 -9.21
CA LYS A 342 -2.95 25.01 -9.11
C LYS A 342 -3.76 24.74 -7.86
N PHE A 343 -4.03 23.48 -7.56
CA PHE A 343 -4.75 23.10 -6.35
C PHE A 343 -4.06 23.64 -5.09
N ILE A 344 -2.75 23.46 -4.97
CA ILE A 344 -1.97 24.00 -3.84
C ILE A 344 -2.07 25.53 -3.76
N GLU A 345 -1.89 26.22 -4.88
CA GLU A 345 -1.94 27.69 -4.94
C GLU A 345 -3.33 28.27 -4.63
N GLU A 346 -4.39 27.55 -4.98
CA GLU A 346 -5.79 27.96 -4.77
C GLU A 346 -6.30 27.69 -3.35
N HIS A 347 -5.85 26.60 -2.72
CA HIS A 347 -6.44 26.11 -1.46
C HIS A 347 -5.54 26.27 -0.23
N TYR A 348 -4.23 26.54 -0.40
CA TYR A 348 -3.30 26.65 0.72
C TYR A 348 -2.62 28.02 0.82
N PRO A 349 -2.24 28.46 2.03
CA PRO A 349 -1.63 29.78 2.23
C PRO A 349 -0.32 29.94 1.44
N ALA A 350 -0.27 30.97 0.58
CA ALA A 350 0.86 31.21 -0.30
C ALA A 350 2.14 31.64 0.43
N ASP A 351 2.03 32.18 1.64
CA ASP A 351 3.14 32.51 2.52
C ASP A 351 3.82 31.23 3.06
N LEU A 352 3.03 30.21 3.40
CA LEU A 352 3.50 28.91 3.90
C LEU A 352 3.93 27.96 2.77
N PHE A 353 3.06 27.68 1.80
CA PHE A 353 3.30 26.69 0.74
C PHE A 353 4.03 27.29 -0.47
N LYS A 354 5.20 26.72 -0.79
CA LYS A 354 6.02 27.07 -1.96
C LYS A 354 6.03 25.90 -2.95
N PRO A 355 5.19 25.93 -4.00
CA PRO A 355 5.15 24.85 -4.98
C PRO A 355 6.44 24.80 -5.81
N LYS A 356 6.96 23.59 -6.03
CA LYS A 356 8.16 23.31 -6.82
C LYS A 356 7.91 22.12 -7.75
N SER A 357 8.44 22.13 -8.97
CA SER A 357 8.30 20.98 -9.87
C SER A 357 9.20 19.82 -9.41
N VAL A 358 8.58 18.66 -9.18
CA VAL A 358 9.32 17.43 -8.86
C VAL A 358 10.15 16.93 -10.05
N GLN A 359 9.71 17.16 -11.29
CA GLN A 359 10.47 16.78 -12.48
C GLN A 359 11.79 17.57 -12.59
N LYS A 360 11.78 18.86 -12.23
CA LYS A 360 13.01 19.66 -12.15
C LYS A 360 13.94 19.12 -11.06
N LEU A 361 13.40 18.70 -9.92
CA LEU A 361 14.17 18.05 -8.86
C LEU A 361 14.80 16.75 -9.36
N TRP A 362 14.04 15.86 -10.00
CA TRP A 362 14.55 14.60 -10.54
C TRP A 362 15.64 14.79 -11.58
N LYS A 363 15.50 15.78 -12.47
CA LYS A 363 16.56 16.15 -13.40
C LYS A 363 17.81 16.65 -12.67
N LEU A 364 17.65 17.46 -11.62
CA LEU A 364 18.76 17.95 -10.82
C LEU A 364 19.47 16.81 -10.08
N LEU A 365 18.76 15.78 -9.63
CA LEU A 365 19.29 14.67 -8.85
C LEU A 365 19.75 13.46 -9.69
N ASP A 366 19.78 13.61 -11.01
CA ASP A 366 20.12 12.54 -11.97
C ASP A 366 19.19 11.31 -11.87
N CYS A 367 17.93 11.53 -11.45
CA CYS A 367 16.90 10.49 -11.29
C CYS A 367 16.03 10.29 -12.55
N VAL A 368 16.37 10.91 -13.68
CA VAL A 368 15.55 10.80 -14.90
C VAL A 368 15.83 9.46 -15.56
N THR A 369 14.77 8.66 -15.72
CA THR A 369 14.86 7.35 -16.37
C THR A 369 15.33 7.50 -17.83
N PRO A 370 16.30 6.70 -18.29
CA PRO A 370 16.70 6.69 -19.69
C PRO A 370 15.50 6.40 -20.60
N LYS A 371 15.40 7.16 -21.70
CA LYS A 371 14.41 6.90 -22.75
C LYS A 371 15.09 6.16 -23.89
N TYR A 372 14.66 4.92 -24.14
CA TYR A 372 15.09 4.15 -25.29
C TYR A 372 14.12 4.35 -26.45
N ASN A 373 14.65 4.24 -27.67
CA ASN A 373 13.89 4.18 -28.90
C ASN A 373 14.51 3.09 -29.79
N CYS A 374 14.03 1.87 -29.59
CA CYS A 374 14.52 0.67 -30.23
C CYS A 374 13.63 0.31 -31.41
N ASN A 375 14.25 0.00 -32.55
CA ASN A 375 13.57 -0.43 -33.76
C ASN A 375 13.66 -1.96 -33.87
N TYR A 376 12.56 -2.65 -33.57
CA TYR A 376 12.45 -4.10 -33.71
C TYR A 376 11.61 -4.47 -34.93
N ALA A 377 11.92 -5.61 -35.55
CA ALA A 377 11.07 -6.19 -36.57
C ALA A 377 9.78 -6.73 -35.91
N ILE A 378 8.63 -6.21 -36.32
CA ILE A 378 7.33 -6.60 -35.79
C ILE A 378 6.69 -7.65 -36.72
N PRO A 379 6.13 -8.76 -36.19
CA PRO A 379 5.43 -9.75 -37.00
C PRO A 379 4.26 -9.15 -37.79
N SER A 380 4.07 -9.60 -39.04
CA SER A 380 3.00 -9.10 -39.93
C SER A 380 1.58 -9.38 -39.43
N GLU A 381 1.41 -10.44 -38.63
CA GLU A 381 0.11 -10.86 -38.07
C GLU A 381 -0.10 -10.39 -36.62
N ILE A 382 0.57 -9.31 -36.21
CA ILE A 382 0.54 -8.76 -34.85
C ILE A 382 -0.88 -8.60 -34.26
N ASP A 383 -1.86 -8.20 -35.09
CA ASP A 383 -3.22 -7.93 -34.60
C ASP A 383 -3.89 -9.18 -34.00
N LYS A 384 -3.68 -10.35 -34.61
CA LYS A 384 -4.19 -11.63 -34.07
C LYS A 384 -3.55 -11.99 -32.73
N PHE A 385 -2.27 -11.66 -32.55
CA PHE A 385 -1.55 -11.92 -31.30
C PHE A 385 -2.02 -11.00 -30.18
N ILE A 386 -2.30 -9.73 -30.47
CA ILE A 386 -2.76 -8.77 -29.47
C ILE A 386 -4.08 -9.21 -28.85
N ASP A 387 -5.06 -9.62 -29.67
CA ASP A 387 -6.35 -10.10 -29.17
C ASP A 387 -6.17 -11.32 -28.27
N CYS A 388 -5.30 -12.26 -28.67
CA CYS A 388 -4.96 -13.42 -27.86
C CYS A 388 -4.29 -13.03 -26.53
N PHE A 389 -3.32 -12.12 -26.56
CA PHE A 389 -2.61 -11.69 -25.36
C PHE A 389 -3.53 -10.96 -24.39
N ASN A 390 -4.39 -10.07 -24.89
CA ASN A 390 -5.42 -9.39 -24.09
C ASN A 390 -6.41 -10.39 -23.49
N ALA A 391 -6.81 -11.43 -24.22
CA ALA A 391 -7.67 -12.49 -23.66
C ALA A 391 -6.98 -13.27 -22.53
N LEU A 392 -5.69 -13.61 -22.69
CA LEU A 392 -4.90 -14.32 -21.68
C LEU A 392 -4.61 -13.45 -20.44
N SER A 393 -4.36 -12.16 -20.65
CA SER A 393 -4.04 -11.20 -19.59
C SER A 393 -5.27 -10.50 -18.99
N GLY A 394 -6.45 -10.66 -19.57
CA GLY A 394 -7.61 -9.85 -19.22
C GLY A 394 -7.33 -8.33 -19.27
N ASP A 395 -6.34 -7.89 -20.05
CA ASP A 395 -6.10 -6.48 -20.35
C ASP A 395 -6.92 -6.05 -21.58
N ASN A 396 -6.98 -4.74 -21.80
CA ASN A 396 -7.55 -4.10 -22.98
C ASN A 396 -6.52 -3.20 -23.69
N ALA A 397 -5.24 -3.59 -23.63
CA ALA A 397 -4.14 -2.78 -24.16
C ALA A 397 -4.22 -2.65 -25.69
N THR A 398 -4.03 -1.44 -26.21
CA THR A 398 -4.04 -1.22 -27.66
C THR A 398 -2.73 -1.65 -28.31
N LYS A 399 -2.77 -1.86 -29.63
CA LYS A 399 -1.56 -2.13 -30.43
C LYS A 399 -0.51 -1.04 -30.24
N GLU A 400 -0.92 0.22 -30.24
CA GLU A 400 -0.03 1.35 -30.08
C GLU A 400 0.63 1.35 -28.69
N GLU A 401 -0.10 0.99 -27.64
CA GLU A 401 0.43 0.91 -26.27
C GLU A 401 1.48 -0.19 -26.15
N ILE A 402 1.18 -1.39 -26.64
CA ILE A 402 2.09 -2.54 -26.64
C ILE A 402 3.36 -2.21 -27.43
N LEU A 403 3.21 -1.73 -28.67
CA LEU A 403 4.35 -1.40 -29.53
C LEU A 403 5.22 -0.27 -28.96
N LYS A 404 4.60 0.71 -28.29
CA LYS A 404 5.30 1.82 -27.63
C LYS A 404 6.09 1.35 -26.41
N GLU A 405 5.57 0.38 -25.66
CA GLU A 405 6.30 -0.19 -24.52
C GLU A 405 7.46 -1.08 -25.01
N ILE A 406 7.25 -1.87 -26.07
CA ILE A 406 8.28 -2.65 -26.76
C ILE A 406 9.41 -1.75 -27.28
N SER A 407 9.10 -0.67 -28.01
CA SER A 407 10.12 0.22 -28.56
C SER A 407 10.91 0.98 -27.49
N ARG A 408 10.40 1.06 -26.26
CA ARG A 408 11.09 1.66 -25.11
C ARG A 408 11.88 0.64 -24.28
N THR A 409 11.83 -0.63 -24.65
CA THR A 409 12.49 -1.72 -23.92
C THR A 409 13.75 -2.16 -24.67
N PRO A 410 14.94 -1.95 -24.12
CA PRO A 410 16.18 -2.39 -24.77
C PRO A 410 16.31 -3.93 -24.72
N GLN A 411 17.07 -4.51 -25.67
CA GLN A 411 17.18 -5.96 -25.82
C GLN A 411 17.65 -6.68 -24.55
N PHE A 412 18.62 -6.11 -23.81
CA PHE A 412 19.11 -6.72 -22.56
C PHE A 412 17.99 -6.88 -21.52
N GLU A 413 17.01 -5.97 -21.52
CA GLU A 413 15.86 -6.00 -20.61
C GLU A 413 14.82 -7.00 -21.10
N MET A 414 14.57 -7.07 -22.41
CA MET A 414 13.76 -8.15 -22.99
C MET A 414 14.33 -9.54 -22.66
N ASP A 415 15.63 -9.71 -22.77
CA ASP A 415 16.32 -10.96 -22.44
C ASP A 415 16.18 -11.29 -20.94
N ARG A 416 16.28 -10.28 -20.06
CA ARG A 416 16.06 -10.45 -18.62
C ARG A 416 14.63 -10.90 -18.32
N LEU A 417 13.64 -10.24 -18.90
CA LEU A 417 12.23 -10.58 -18.73
C LEU A 417 11.93 -12.00 -19.23
N CYS A 418 12.47 -12.38 -20.39
CA CYS A 418 12.32 -13.72 -20.93
C CYS A 418 12.95 -14.79 -20.03
N ARG A 419 14.12 -14.51 -19.44
CA ARG A 419 14.74 -15.41 -18.46
C ARG A 419 13.87 -15.61 -17.22
N LEU A 420 13.21 -14.56 -16.73
CA LEU A 420 12.27 -14.68 -15.60
C LEU A 420 11.09 -15.59 -15.95
N VAL A 421 10.48 -15.38 -17.12
CA VAL A 421 9.37 -16.23 -17.60
C VAL A 421 9.82 -17.68 -17.73
N LYS A 422 10.98 -17.95 -18.34
CA LYS A 422 11.50 -19.32 -18.46
C LYS A 422 11.78 -19.98 -17.11
N ALA A 423 12.39 -19.25 -16.18
CA ALA A 423 12.69 -19.78 -14.85
C ALA A 423 11.40 -20.18 -14.12
N ASP A 424 10.36 -19.36 -14.18
CA ASP A 424 9.05 -19.69 -13.60
C ASP A 424 8.37 -20.87 -14.31
N MET A 425 8.38 -20.90 -15.65
CA MET A 425 7.84 -22.03 -16.42
C MET A 425 8.54 -23.35 -16.08
N LEU A 426 9.87 -23.35 -15.95
CA LEU A 426 10.67 -24.52 -15.55
C LEU A 426 10.34 -24.95 -14.12
N LEU A 427 10.16 -24.01 -13.20
CA LEU A 427 9.81 -24.32 -11.82
C LEU A 427 8.41 -24.98 -11.72
N ARG A 428 7.45 -24.54 -12.53
CA ARG A 428 6.07 -25.05 -12.52
C ARG A 428 5.87 -26.31 -13.34
N ASN A 429 6.59 -26.47 -14.43
CA ASN A 429 6.52 -27.63 -15.31
C ASN A 429 7.93 -28.10 -15.71
N PRO A 430 8.71 -28.68 -14.76
CA PRO A 430 10.09 -29.07 -15.01
C PRO A 430 10.25 -30.10 -16.12
N GLU A 431 9.23 -30.94 -16.33
CA GLU A 431 9.23 -32.02 -17.31
C GLU A 431 8.63 -31.61 -18.66
N HIS A 432 8.22 -30.34 -18.81
CA HIS A 432 7.57 -29.80 -20.02
C HIS A 432 6.42 -30.67 -20.55
N LYS A 433 5.63 -31.27 -19.65
CA LYS A 433 4.47 -32.07 -20.02
C LYS A 433 3.33 -31.18 -20.49
N THR A 434 2.50 -31.67 -21.40
CA THR A 434 1.25 -31.01 -21.79
C THR A 434 0.38 -30.79 -20.56
N THR A 435 -0.02 -29.55 -20.33
CA THR A 435 -0.94 -29.19 -19.25
C THR A 435 -2.38 -29.30 -19.72
N ASP A 436 -3.28 -29.60 -18.80
CA ASP A 436 -4.72 -29.38 -19.00
C ASP A 436 -5.05 -27.88 -19.06
N GLU A 437 -6.32 -27.56 -19.28
CA GLU A 437 -6.78 -26.17 -19.37
C GLU A 437 -6.47 -25.37 -18.09
N ALA A 438 -6.66 -25.99 -16.91
CA ALA A 438 -6.35 -25.36 -15.63
C ALA A 438 -4.86 -25.03 -15.49
N GLY A 439 -3.98 -25.97 -15.84
CA GLY A 439 -2.53 -25.77 -15.85
C GLY A 439 -2.08 -24.72 -16.86
N PHE A 440 -2.73 -24.64 -18.03
CA PHE A 440 -2.49 -23.59 -19.02
C PHE A 440 -2.88 -22.21 -18.47
N ILE A 441 -4.07 -22.08 -17.87
CA ILE A 441 -4.54 -20.81 -17.27
C ILE A 441 -3.59 -20.34 -16.15
N LYS A 442 -3.13 -21.24 -15.28
CA LYS A 442 -2.16 -20.91 -14.23
C LYS A 442 -0.81 -20.45 -14.81
N SER A 443 -0.33 -21.11 -15.85
CA SER A 443 0.92 -20.73 -16.53
C SER A 443 0.83 -19.33 -17.14
N SER A 444 -0.29 -19.03 -17.82
CA SER A 444 -0.57 -17.69 -18.35
C SER A 444 -0.73 -16.65 -17.24
N ALA A 445 -1.42 -16.99 -16.14
CA ALA A 445 -1.54 -16.11 -14.98
C ALA A 445 -0.17 -15.74 -14.39
N SER A 446 0.79 -16.67 -14.41
CA SER A 446 2.14 -16.43 -13.93
C SER A 446 2.90 -15.43 -14.79
N ILE A 447 2.80 -15.53 -16.12
CA ILE A 447 3.42 -14.55 -17.04
C ILE A 447 2.86 -13.16 -16.77
N SER A 448 1.53 -13.03 -16.64
CA SER A 448 0.89 -11.77 -16.31
C SER A 448 1.34 -11.23 -14.94
N TYR A 449 1.48 -12.10 -13.93
CA TYR A 449 2.01 -11.72 -12.63
C TYR A 449 3.44 -11.15 -12.74
N ILE A 450 4.35 -11.84 -13.44
CA ILE A 450 5.72 -11.38 -13.68
C ILE A 450 5.72 -10.00 -14.35
N ALA A 451 4.90 -9.78 -15.38
CA ALA A 451 4.81 -8.49 -16.06
C ALA A 451 4.43 -7.36 -15.08
N LEU A 452 3.40 -7.60 -14.25
CA LEU A 452 2.93 -6.62 -13.26
C LEU A 452 3.96 -6.36 -12.15
N GLN A 453 4.74 -7.36 -11.76
CA GLN A 453 5.83 -7.15 -10.79
C GLN A 453 6.93 -6.25 -11.35
N GLU A 454 7.20 -6.36 -12.66
CA GLU A 454 8.27 -5.64 -13.37
C GLU A 454 7.81 -4.29 -13.97
N GLY A 455 6.51 -3.97 -13.88
CA GLY A 455 5.96 -2.71 -14.37
C GLY A 455 5.70 -2.66 -15.87
N PHE A 456 5.47 -3.82 -16.49
CA PHE A 456 5.06 -3.97 -17.89
C PHE A 456 3.60 -4.38 -18.00
N LEU A 457 2.92 -3.95 -19.07
CA LEU A 457 1.62 -4.53 -19.40
C LEU A 457 1.80 -6.04 -19.64
N PRO A 458 1.00 -6.91 -19.03
CA PRO A 458 0.99 -8.34 -19.34
C PRO A 458 1.03 -8.65 -20.84
N SER A 459 0.18 -8.01 -21.65
CA SER A 459 0.16 -8.21 -23.11
C SER A 459 1.49 -7.85 -23.79
N THR A 460 2.23 -6.87 -23.27
CA THR A 460 3.57 -6.54 -23.74
C THR A 460 4.57 -7.66 -23.43
N LEU A 461 4.52 -8.26 -22.23
CA LEU A 461 5.45 -9.35 -21.88
C LEU A 461 5.21 -10.60 -22.72
N TYR A 462 3.94 -10.94 -23.02
CA TYR A 462 3.64 -12.02 -23.96
C TYR A 462 4.25 -11.77 -25.34
N MET A 463 4.09 -10.55 -25.87
CA MET A 463 4.69 -10.19 -27.16
C MET A 463 6.22 -10.26 -27.13
N ILE A 464 6.86 -9.72 -26.08
CA ILE A 464 8.32 -9.80 -25.89
C ILE A 464 8.78 -11.27 -25.90
N TYR A 465 8.07 -12.14 -25.19
CA TYR A 465 8.42 -13.55 -25.10
C TYR A 465 8.30 -14.26 -26.46
N VAL A 466 7.20 -14.03 -27.20
CA VAL A 466 7.01 -14.59 -28.55
C VAL A 466 8.07 -14.08 -29.54
N MET A 467 8.35 -12.78 -29.54
CA MET A 467 9.36 -12.17 -30.43
C MET A 467 10.77 -12.71 -30.19
N ASN A 468 11.08 -13.15 -28.97
CA ASN A 468 12.40 -13.64 -28.60
C ASN A 468 12.45 -15.16 -28.44
N PHE A 469 11.35 -15.88 -28.66
CA PHE A 469 11.24 -17.32 -28.39
C PHE A 469 12.33 -18.16 -29.06
N SER A 470 12.76 -17.79 -30.27
CA SER A 470 13.82 -18.50 -31.03
C SER A 470 15.26 -18.20 -30.57
N LYS A 471 15.46 -17.14 -29.79
CA LYS A 471 16.79 -16.71 -29.28
C LYS A 471 17.10 -17.23 -27.89
N ILE A 472 16.10 -17.76 -27.21
CA ILE A 472 16.18 -18.21 -25.83
C ILE A 472 16.03 -19.72 -25.84
#